data_AF-W1S770-F1
#
_entry.id   AF-W1S770-F1
#
_cell.length_a   1.000
_cell.length_b   1.000
_cell.length_c   1.000
_cell.angle_alpha   90.00
_cell.angle_beta   90.00
_cell.angle_gamma   90.00
#
_symmetry.space_group_name_H-M   'P 1'
#
loop_
_entity.id
_entity.type
_entity.pdbx_description
1 polymer ?
#
loop_
_entity_poly.entity_id
_entity_poly.type
_entity_poly.pdbx_seq_one_letter_code
_entity_poly.pdbx_strand_id
1 'polypeptide(L)'
;MLAWLAATLLFLLALRGWFDLGSARRSGRMGMAGVALAVGVTLYTHDVVSLPEILGAITVGGGIGYLLVRHTALGAMLPILAGLQALGGLALLLTALGICRNPVAFDVLAPGDADLTVTSRLLAGLALILGGVIVAGALLACRALIGRTSAGGAPAMPALLATLSGLAGGGAAALGALLGEGGLMTAGAIVGAAGLTLGARLAFARRD
;
A
#
# COMPACT_ATOMS: atom_id res chain seq x y z
N MET A 1 7.29 12.20 16.39
CA MET A 1 8.52 12.15 15.55
C MET A 1 9.36 10.88 15.74
N LEU A 2 9.84 10.55 16.95
CA LEU A 2 10.71 9.37 17.17
C LEU A 2 10.07 8.04 16.75
N ALA A 3 8.77 7.88 17.01
CA ALA A 3 8.04 6.65 16.68
C ALA A 3 7.93 6.42 15.15
N TRP A 4 7.72 7.49 14.37
CA TRP A 4 7.72 7.41 12.89
C TRP A 4 9.09 7.00 12.34
N LEU A 5 10.18 7.56 12.89
CA LEU A 5 11.54 7.14 12.52
C LEU A 5 11.80 5.67 12.87
N ALA A 6 11.33 5.21 14.02
CA ALA A 6 11.45 3.82 14.43
C ALA A 6 10.66 2.89 13.49
N ALA A 7 9.43 3.25 13.08
CA ALA A 7 8.67 2.50 12.08
C ALA A 7 9.41 2.41 10.74
N THR A 8 9.90 3.55 10.23
CA THR A 8 10.66 3.57 8.97
C THR A 8 11.94 2.74 9.05
N LEU A 9 12.66 2.79 10.19
CA LEU A 9 13.83 1.95 10.43
C LEU A 9 13.48 0.46 10.45
N LEU A 10 12.38 0.07 11.11
CA LEU A 10 11.91 -1.31 11.13
C LEU A 10 11.55 -1.82 9.73
N PHE A 11 10.94 -0.98 8.89
CA PHE A 11 10.69 -1.31 7.48
C PHE A 11 11.99 -1.51 6.69
N LEU A 12 12.98 -0.65 6.91
CA LEU A 12 14.27 -0.79 6.22
C LEU A 12 15.01 -2.08 6.65
N LEU A 13 14.97 -2.40 7.96
CA LEU A 13 15.52 -3.65 8.48
C LEU A 13 14.76 -4.87 7.98
N ALA A 14 13.44 -4.75 7.82
CA ALA A 14 12.63 -5.80 7.21
C ALA A 14 13.12 -6.08 5.79
N LEU A 15 13.29 -5.07 4.94
CA LEU A 15 13.79 -5.25 3.57
C LEU A 15 15.20 -5.86 3.52
N ARG A 16 16.10 -5.44 4.42
CA ARG A 16 17.46 -5.99 4.47
C ARG A 16 17.48 -7.50 4.69
N GLY A 17 16.63 -8.01 5.58
CA GLY A 17 16.61 -9.44 5.91
C GLY A 17 16.03 -10.36 4.82
N TRP A 18 15.52 -9.83 3.71
CA TRP A 18 15.05 -10.66 2.57
C TRP A 18 16.20 -11.21 1.74
N PHE A 19 17.39 -10.59 1.80
CA PHE A 19 18.56 -11.05 1.06
C PHE A 19 19.30 -12.22 1.75
N ASP A 20 19.02 -12.44 3.04
CA ASP A 20 19.59 -13.54 3.82
C ASP A 20 18.53 -14.63 4.09
N LEU A 21 18.66 -15.78 3.41
CA LEU A 21 17.73 -16.92 3.51
C LEU A 21 17.53 -17.43 4.96
N GLY A 22 18.56 -17.31 5.81
CA GLY A 22 18.49 -17.69 7.23
C GLY A 22 17.69 -16.71 8.10
N SER A 23 17.40 -15.50 7.61
CA SER A 23 16.79 -14.42 8.39
C SER A 23 15.35 -14.08 7.99
N ALA A 24 14.76 -14.79 7.03
CA ALA A 24 13.41 -14.52 6.51
C ALA A 24 12.33 -14.40 7.62
N ARG A 25 12.38 -15.27 8.65
CA ARG A 25 11.46 -15.21 9.81
C ARG A 25 11.69 -13.98 10.71
N ARG A 26 12.93 -13.48 10.78
CA ARG A 26 13.28 -12.28 11.56
C ARG A 26 12.82 -11.03 10.81
N SER A 27 13.07 -10.98 9.51
CA SER A 27 12.60 -9.91 8.63
C SER A 27 11.08 -9.77 8.67
N GLY A 28 10.32 -10.87 8.53
CA GLY A 28 8.86 -10.83 8.57
C GLY A 28 8.32 -10.25 9.90
N ARG A 29 8.96 -10.59 11.03
CA ARG A 29 8.59 -10.03 12.34
C ARG A 29 8.91 -8.55 12.48
N MET A 30 10.04 -8.08 11.93
CA MET A 30 10.39 -6.66 11.91
C MET A 30 9.39 -5.85 11.06
N GLY A 31 8.95 -6.41 9.92
CA GLY A 31 7.90 -5.81 9.10
C GLY A 31 6.56 -5.69 9.83
N MET A 32 6.11 -6.77 10.49
CA MET A 32 4.89 -6.73 11.31
C MET A 32 4.99 -5.72 12.46
N ALA A 33 6.14 -5.65 13.13
CA ALA A 33 6.38 -4.66 14.18
C ALA A 33 6.34 -3.22 13.64
N GLY A 34 6.91 -2.97 12.46
CA GLY A 34 6.86 -1.66 11.81
C GLY A 34 5.43 -1.21 11.46
N VAL A 35 4.61 -2.12 10.91
CA VAL A 35 3.19 -1.86 10.63
C VAL A 35 2.42 -1.59 11.93
N ALA A 36 2.60 -2.41 12.96
CA ALA A 36 1.92 -2.23 14.25
C ALA A 36 2.29 -0.89 14.92
N LEU A 37 3.56 -0.50 14.85
CA LEU A 37 4.03 0.78 15.37
C LEU A 37 3.41 1.96 14.59
N ALA A 38 3.40 1.89 13.26
CA ALA A 38 2.77 2.92 12.43
C ALA A 38 1.28 3.09 12.76
N VAL A 39 0.53 1.99 12.85
CA VAL A 39 -0.88 2.02 13.25
C VAL A 39 -1.05 2.62 14.65
N GLY A 40 -0.23 2.19 15.62
CA GLY A 40 -0.32 2.69 17.00
C GLY A 40 -0.07 4.20 17.10
N VAL A 41 0.88 4.73 16.32
CA VAL A 41 1.18 6.17 16.29
C VAL A 41 0.03 6.95 15.67
N THR A 42 -0.55 6.46 14.56
CA THR A 42 -1.70 7.10 13.90
C THR A 42 -2.95 7.11 14.80
N LEU A 43 -3.18 6.05 15.57
CA LEU A 43 -4.29 5.98 16.52
C LEU A 43 -4.10 6.93 17.71
N TYR A 44 -2.87 7.09 18.17
CA TYR A 44 -2.57 7.99 19.28
C TYR A 44 -2.82 9.47 18.96
N THR A 45 -2.70 9.85 17.69
CA THR A 45 -2.88 11.24 17.25
C THR A 45 -4.31 11.60 16.87
N HIS A 46 -5.26 10.66 16.91
CA HIS A 46 -6.67 10.88 16.53
C HIS A 46 -7.58 11.08 17.74
N ASP A 47 -8.69 11.80 17.52
CA ASP A 47 -9.71 12.06 18.53
C ASP A 47 -10.33 10.77 19.08
N VAL A 48 -10.55 10.77 20.40
CA VAL A 48 -11.00 9.61 21.17
C VAL A 48 -12.43 9.16 20.80
N VAL A 49 -13.23 10.06 20.23
CA VAL A 49 -14.63 9.81 19.87
C VAL A 49 -14.76 8.79 18.73
N SER A 50 -13.86 8.84 17.73
CA SER A 50 -13.91 7.96 16.54
C SER A 50 -13.07 6.68 16.74
N LEU A 51 -12.32 6.59 17.83
CA LEU A 51 -11.39 5.50 18.12
C LEU A 51 -12.03 4.11 18.15
N PRO A 52 -13.26 3.91 18.69
CA PRO A 52 -13.95 2.62 18.64
C PRO A 52 -14.28 2.17 17.21
N GLU A 53 -14.67 3.11 16.35
CA GLU A 53 -15.04 2.83 14.96
C GLU A 53 -13.81 2.46 14.13
N ILE A 54 -12.70 3.18 14.33
CA ILE A 54 -11.42 2.89 13.67
C ILE A 54 -10.91 1.50 14.10
N LEU A 55 -10.92 1.21 15.40
CA LEU A 55 -10.53 -0.11 15.91
C LEU A 55 -11.45 -1.22 15.40
N GLY A 56 -12.76 -0.96 15.31
CA GLY A 56 -13.73 -1.86 14.69
C GLY A 56 -13.39 -2.15 13.22
N ALA A 57 -13.11 -1.12 12.43
CA ALA A 57 -12.73 -1.26 11.02
C ALA A 57 -11.40 -2.02 10.84
N ILE A 58 -10.38 -1.73 11.66
CA ILE A 58 -9.09 -2.41 11.64
C ILE A 58 -9.24 -3.89 12.00
N THR A 59 -10.00 -4.20 13.06
CA THR A 59 -10.19 -5.58 13.52
C THR A 59 -11.00 -6.41 12.51
N VAL A 60 -12.05 -5.84 11.92
CA VAL A 60 -12.85 -6.49 10.88
C VAL A 60 -12.02 -6.68 9.60
N GLY A 61 -11.38 -5.63 9.10
CA GLY A 61 -10.58 -5.69 7.87
C GLY A 61 -9.37 -6.62 8.01
N GLY A 62 -8.63 -6.48 9.11
CA GLY A 62 -7.48 -7.34 9.43
C GLY A 62 -7.89 -8.79 9.68
N GLY A 63 -9.02 -9.02 10.34
CA GLY A 63 -9.58 -10.34 10.57
C GLY A 63 -9.96 -11.05 9.26
N ILE A 64 -10.69 -10.36 8.38
CA ILE A 64 -11.05 -10.90 7.05
C ILE A 64 -9.80 -11.21 6.23
N GLY A 65 -8.82 -10.31 6.20
CA GLY A 65 -7.55 -10.52 5.49
C GLY A 65 -6.77 -11.72 6.03
N TYR A 66 -6.68 -11.87 7.35
CA TYR A 66 -6.03 -13.01 7.99
C TYR A 66 -6.71 -14.33 7.62
N LEU A 67 -8.04 -14.39 7.68
CA LEU A 67 -8.80 -15.59 7.32
C LEU A 67 -8.63 -15.95 5.85
N LEU A 68 -8.67 -14.95 4.95
CA LEU A 68 -8.50 -15.16 3.51
C LEU A 68 -7.14 -15.80 3.18
N VAL A 69 -6.06 -15.32 3.79
CA VAL A 69 -4.72 -15.86 3.57
C VAL A 69 -4.56 -17.23 4.21
N ARG A 70 -5.09 -17.44 5.43
CA ARG A 70 -4.95 -18.70 6.17
C ARG A 70 -5.61 -19.88 5.47
N HIS A 71 -6.72 -19.66 4.77
CA HIS A 71 -7.51 -20.72 4.15
C HIS A 71 -7.12 -21.05 2.71
N THR A 72 -6.03 -20.47 2.19
CA THR A 72 -5.72 -20.60 0.77
C THR A 72 -4.54 -21.51 0.48
N ALA A 73 -4.70 -22.37 -0.54
CA ALA A 73 -3.66 -23.24 -1.03
C ALA A 73 -2.50 -22.45 -1.65
N LEU A 74 -1.28 -22.99 -1.54
CA LEU A 74 -0.06 -22.39 -2.10
C LEU A 74 -0.17 -22.10 -3.62
N GLY A 75 -0.96 -22.88 -4.35
CA GLY A 75 -1.21 -22.67 -5.79
C GLY A 75 -1.99 -21.40 -6.13
N ALA A 76 -2.70 -20.79 -5.17
CA ALA A 76 -3.50 -19.58 -5.36
C ALA A 76 -2.88 -18.32 -4.73
N MET A 77 -1.59 -18.38 -4.37
CA MET A 77 -0.88 -17.28 -3.71
C MET A 77 -0.83 -15.99 -4.56
N LEU A 78 -0.58 -16.08 -5.87
CA LEU A 78 -0.59 -14.92 -6.77
C LEU A 78 -1.98 -14.29 -6.94
N PRO A 79 -3.07 -15.06 -7.20
CA PRO A 79 -4.43 -14.51 -7.23
C PRO A 79 -4.80 -13.75 -5.95
N ILE A 80 -4.45 -14.29 -4.78
CA ILE A 80 -4.72 -13.60 -3.51
C ILE A 80 -3.90 -12.34 -3.35
N LEU A 81 -2.62 -12.38 -3.69
CA LEU A 81 -1.78 -11.18 -3.67
C LEU A 81 -2.38 -10.08 -4.56
N ALA A 82 -2.86 -10.43 -5.74
CA ALA A 82 -3.56 -9.51 -6.63
C ALA A 82 -4.86 -8.98 -5.99
N GLY A 83 -5.67 -9.84 -5.37
CA GLY A 83 -6.89 -9.42 -4.66
C GLY A 83 -6.62 -8.46 -3.50
N LEU A 84 -5.61 -8.74 -2.68
CA LEU A 84 -5.18 -7.85 -1.59
C LEU A 84 -4.65 -6.52 -2.12
N GLN A 85 -3.92 -6.53 -3.24
CA GLN A 85 -3.44 -5.32 -3.90
C GLN A 85 -4.59 -4.46 -4.42
N ALA A 86 -5.67 -5.08 -4.93
CA ALA A 86 -6.87 -4.36 -5.35
C ALA A 86 -7.54 -3.66 -4.17
N LEU A 87 -7.64 -4.32 -3.01
CA LEU A 87 -8.17 -3.71 -1.78
C LEU A 87 -7.29 -2.54 -1.30
N GLY A 88 -5.95 -2.69 -1.35
CA GLY A 88 -5.01 -1.60 -1.05
C GLY A 88 -5.14 -0.41 -2.00
N GLY A 89 -5.32 -0.67 -3.30
CA GLY A 89 -5.58 0.38 -4.31
C GLY A 89 -6.93 1.08 -4.08
N LEU A 90 -7.95 0.33 -3.65
CA LEU A 90 -9.26 0.88 -3.34
C LEU A 90 -9.22 1.76 -2.08
N ALA A 91 -8.45 1.38 -1.06
CA ALA A 91 -8.18 2.24 0.09
C ALA A 91 -7.51 3.55 -0.35
N LEU A 92 -6.47 3.48 -1.19
CA LEU A 92 -5.81 4.67 -1.73
C LEU A 92 -6.78 5.58 -2.51
N LEU A 93 -7.61 4.98 -3.37
CA LEU A 93 -8.61 5.68 -4.18
C LEU A 93 -9.67 6.36 -3.31
N LEU A 94 -10.21 5.65 -2.31
CA LEU A 94 -11.22 6.20 -1.40
C LEU A 94 -10.64 7.31 -0.51
N THR A 95 -9.40 7.18 -0.04
CA THR A 95 -8.73 8.24 0.72
C THR A 95 -8.56 9.50 -0.14
N ALA A 96 -8.09 9.35 -1.38
CA ALA A 96 -7.96 10.48 -2.31
C ALA A 96 -9.31 11.14 -2.61
N LEU A 97 -10.37 10.34 -2.82
CA LEU A 97 -11.73 10.87 -2.98
C LEU A 97 -12.23 11.60 -1.73
N GLY A 98 -11.93 11.09 -0.54
CA GLY A 98 -12.27 11.74 0.73
C GLY A 98 -11.65 13.12 0.85
N ILE A 99 -10.36 13.22 0.52
CA ILE A 99 -9.63 14.50 0.53
C ILE A 99 -10.22 15.48 -0.49
N CYS A 100 -10.51 15.03 -1.71
CA CYS A 100 -11.13 15.87 -2.74
C CYS A 100 -12.54 16.35 -2.37
N ARG A 101 -13.29 15.55 -1.60
CA ARG A 101 -14.67 15.87 -1.17
C ARG A 101 -14.70 16.81 0.04
N ASN A 102 -13.78 16.67 0.98
CA ASN A 102 -13.74 17.49 2.18
C ASN A 102 -12.28 17.80 2.59
N PRO A 103 -11.60 18.71 1.89
CA PRO A 103 -10.18 19.00 2.15
C PRO A 103 -9.94 19.68 3.51
N VAL A 104 -10.95 20.35 4.08
CA VAL A 104 -10.88 21.00 5.39
C VAL A 104 -10.78 19.96 6.51
N ALA A 105 -11.48 18.82 6.39
CA ALA A 105 -11.42 17.75 7.38
C ALA A 105 -10.07 17.01 7.43
N PHE A 106 -9.27 17.11 6.36
CA PHE A 106 -7.92 16.54 6.28
C PHE A 106 -6.83 17.56 6.59
N ASP A 107 -7.20 18.75 7.08
CA ASP A 107 -6.30 19.87 7.39
C ASP A 107 -5.42 20.30 6.20
N VAL A 108 -5.87 20.00 4.97
CA VAL A 108 -5.22 20.43 3.72
C VAL A 108 -5.58 21.87 3.39
N LEU A 109 -6.76 22.30 3.84
CA LEU A 109 -7.28 23.66 3.69
C LEU A 109 -7.62 24.25 5.05
N ALA A 110 -7.16 25.48 5.32
CA ALA A 110 -7.58 26.22 6.50
C ALA A 110 -9.04 26.69 6.37
N PRO A 111 -9.82 26.74 7.46
CA PRO A 111 -11.19 27.26 7.43
C PRO A 111 -11.21 28.73 6.95
N GLY A 112 -11.68 28.96 5.72
CA GLY A 112 -11.77 30.30 5.11
C GLY A 112 -10.96 30.49 3.83
N ASP A 113 -10.05 29.56 3.48
CA ASP A 113 -9.40 29.56 2.16
C ASP A 113 -10.34 28.98 1.10
N ALA A 114 -10.46 29.69 -0.03
CA ALA A 114 -11.42 29.34 -1.08
C ALA A 114 -10.94 28.19 -1.98
N ASP A 115 -9.64 27.90 -2.03
CA ASP A 115 -9.09 27.06 -3.09
C ASP A 115 -7.86 26.24 -2.65
N LEU A 116 -7.82 24.96 -3.06
CA LEU A 116 -6.66 24.08 -2.91
C LEU A 116 -5.45 24.66 -3.66
N THR A 117 -4.28 24.65 -3.03
CA THR A 117 -3.03 24.96 -3.74
C THR A 117 -2.86 24.04 -4.96
N VAL A 118 -2.25 24.53 -6.05
CA VAL A 118 -2.06 23.71 -7.27
C VAL A 118 -1.33 22.40 -6.95
N THR A 119 -0.35 22.44 -6.05
CA THR A 119 0.40 21.28 -5.58
C THR A 119 -0.48 20.23 -4.89
N SER A 120 -1.39 20.65 -3.99
CA SER A 120 -2.26 19.73 -3.26
C SER A 120 -3.27 19.04 -4.19
N ARG A 121 -3.84 19.77 -5.16
CA ARG A 121 -4.71 19.19 -6.20
C ARG A 121 -3.98 18.14 -7.04
N LEU A 122 -2.74 18.42 -7.43
CA LEU A 122 -1.93 17.49 -8.21
C LEU A 122 -1.60 16.23 -7.41
N LEU A 123 -1.21 16.35 -6.14
CA LEU A 123 -0.92 15.20 -5.27
C LEU A 123 -2.17 14.34 -5.02
N ALA A 124 -3.31 14.95 -4.73
CA ALA A 124 -4.58 14.25 -4.55
C ALA A 124 -5.04 13.57 -5.86
N GLY A 125 -4.93 14.27 -6.99
CA GLY A 125 -5.23 13.74 -8.31
C GLY A 125 -4.34 12.57 -8.71
N LEU A 126 -3.04 12.65 -8.41
CA LEU A 126 -2.10 11.54 -8.61
C LEU A 126 -2.49 10.32 -7.77
N ALA A 127 -2.75 10.50 -6.47
CA ALA A 127 -3.19 9.41 -5.61
C ALA A 127 -4.49 8.76 -6.12
N LEU A 128 -5.43 9.57 -6.60
CA LEU A 128 -6.69 9.09 -7.19
C LEU A 128 -6.47 8.25 -8.45
N ILE A 129 -5.66 8.75 -9.39
CA ILE A 129 -5.35 8.07 -10.65
C ILE A 129 -4.59 6.76 -10.38
N LEU A 130 -3.56 6.81 -9.53
CA LEU A 130 -2.80 5.62 -9.17
C LEU A 130 -3.69 4.57 -8.49
N GLY A 131 -4.56 4.99 -7.56
CA GLY A 131 -5.55 4.10 -6.94
C GLY A 131 -6.41 3.38 -7.96
N GLY A 132 -6.95 4.10 -8.95
CA GLY A 132 -7.77 3.53 -10.02
C GLY A 132 -7.00 2.54 -10.89
N VAL A 133 -5.78 2.90 -11.30
CA VAL A 133 -4.89 2.03 -12.09
C VAL A 133 -4.54 0.75 -11.33
N ILE A 134 -4.28 0.83 -10.02
CA ILE A 134 -3.96 -0.33 -9.18
C ILE A 134 -5.16 -1.26 -9.10
N VAL A 135 -6.36 -0.74 -8.78
CA VAL A 135 -7.59 -1.55 -8.70
C VAL A 135 -7.85 -2.25 -10.02
N ALA A 136 -7.83 -1.52 -11.13
CA ALA A 136 -8.07 -2.09 -12.46
C ALA A 136 -7.02 -3.16 -12.82
N GLY A 137 -5.74 -2.86 -12.66
CA GLY A 137 -4.64 -3.78 -12.97
C GLY A 137 -4.67 -5.04 -12.10
N ALA A 138 -4.95 -4.89 -10.81
CA ALA A 138 -5.02 -5.99 -9.85
C ALA A 138 -6.22 -6.91 -10.10
N LEU A 139 -7.39 -6.36 -10.44
CA LEU A 139 -8.58 -7.15 -10.79
C LEU A 139 -8.39 -7.90 -12.12
N LEU A 140 -7.80 -7.26 -13.13
CA LEU A 140 -7.47 -7.91 -14.40
C LEU A 140 -6.45 -9.04 -14.20
N ALA A 141 -5.40 -8.80 -13.39
CA ALA A 141 -4.43 -9.83 -13.02
C ALA A 141 -5.07 -10.99 -12.25
N CYS A 142 -5.94 -10.69 -11.29
CA CYS A 142 -6.66 -11.71 -10.52
C CYS A 142 -7.56 -12.57 -11.42
N ARG A 143 -8.38 -11.95 -12.27
CA ARG A 143 -9.20 -12.68 -13.26
C ARG A 143 -8.35 -13.54 -14.19
N ALA A 144 -7.24 -13.00 -14.68
CA ALA A 144 -6.33 -13.74 -15.54
C ALA A 144 -5.69 -14.93 -14.82
N LEU A 145 -5.34 -14.81 -13.55
CA LEU A 145 -4.73 -15.89 -12.76
C LEU A 145 -5.76 -16.98 -12.39
N ILE A 146 -7.02 -16.61 -12.14
CA ILE A 146 -8.10 -17.57 -11.85
C ILE A 146 -8.52 -18.33 -13.12
N GLY A 147 -8.59 -17.66 -14.28
CA GLY A 147 -9.05 -18.25 -15.54
C GLY A 147 -8.01 -19.10 -16.31
N ARG A 148 -6.76 -19.17 -15.86
CA ARG A 148 -5.63 -19.72 -16.63
C ARG A 148 -5.18 -21.13 -16.22
N THR A 149 -6.10 -22.04 -15.92
CA THR A 149 -5.83 -23.48 -15.99
C THR A 149 -5.69 -24.01 -17.44
N SER A 150 -5.91 -23.20 -18.50
CA SER A 150 -6.00 -23.75 -19.88
C SER A 150 -5.33 -22.98 -21.04
N ALA A 151 -4.60 -21.87 -20.85
CA ALA A 151 -3.86 -21.27 -21.96
C ALA A 151 -2.64 -20.48 -21.49
N GLY A 152 -1.46 -20.93 -21.94
CA GLY A 152 -0.17 -20.33 -21.65
C GLY A 152 -0.13 -18.83 -21.97
N GLY A 153 0.34 -18.05 -20.99
CA GLY A 153 0.54 -16.61 -21.09
C GLY A 153 0.37 -15.98 -19.71
N ALA A 154 1.34 -15.36 -19.07
CA ALA A 154 2.74 -15.26 -19.38
C ALA A 154 3.50 -15.25 -18.04
N PRO A 155 4.78 -15.63 -18.01
CA PRO A 155 5.67 -15.43 -16.88
C PRO A 155 5.69 -13.98 -16.36
N ALA A 156 5.04 -13.01 -17.04
CA ALA A 156 4.77 -11.59 -16.77
C ALA A 156 4.05 -11.21 -15.47
N MET A 157 3.22 -12.08 -14.88
CA MET A 157 2.37 -11.67 -13.75
C MET A 157 3.11 -11.22 -12.49
N PRO A 158 4.19 -11.89 -12.04
CA PRO A 158 5.02 -11.37 -10.95
C PRO A 158 5.60 -9.98 -11.21
N ALA A 159 5.98 -9.68 -12.46
CA ALA A 159 6.51 -8.36 -12.81
C ALA A 159 5.42 -7.28 -12.72
N LEU A 160 4.21 -7.59 -13.20
CA LEU A 160 3.05 -6.70 -13.10
C LEU A 160 2.66 -6.45 -11.64
N LEU A 161 2.58 -7.50 -10.81
CA LEU A 161 2.22 -7.34 -9.39
C LEU A 161 3.27 -6.51 -8.63
N ALA A 162 4.55 -6.68 -8.96
CA ALA A 162 5.62 -5.85 -8.41
C ALA A 162 5.51 -4.37 -8.85
N THR A 163 5.23 -4.09 -10.13
CA THR A 163 5.04 -2.71 -10.59
C THR A 163 3.80 -2.07 -9.98
N LEU A 164 2.68 -2.79 -9.85
CA LEU A 164 1.48 -2.30 -9.17
C LEU A 164 1.75 -2.00 -7.68
N SER A 165 2.58 -2.79 -7.02
CA SER A 165 3.03 -2.53 -5.64
C SER A 165 3.90 -1.27 -5.57
N GLY A 166 4.76 -1.07 -6.56
CA GLY A 166 5.57 0.15 -6.70
C GLY A 166 4.70 1.41 -6.90
N LEU A 167 3.67 1.31 -7.75
CA LEU A 167 2.70 2.40 -7.93
C LEU A 167 1.94 2.68 -6.62
N ALA A 168 1.51 1.65 -5.89
CA ALA A 168 0.86 1.84 -4.59
C ALA A 168 1.76 2.58 -3.59
N GLY A 169 3.06 2.24 -3.53
CA GLY A 169 4.04 2.98 -2.73
C GLY A 169 4.17 4.44 -3.14
N GLY A 170 4.24 4.73 -4.44
CA GLY A 170 4.28 6.10 -4.96
C GLY A 170 3.01 6.90 -4.63
N GLY A 171 1.84 6.29 -4.72
CA GLY A 171 0.57 6.92 -4.33
C GLY A 171 0.48 7.20 -2.82
N ALA A 172 0.94 6.25 -1.99
CA ALA A 172 1.04 6.45 -0.55
C ALA A 172 2.03 7.58 -0.21
N ALA A 173 3.15 7.68 -0.93
CA ALA A 173 4.12 8.76 -0.75
C ALA A 173 3.53 10.12 -1.10
N ALA A 174 2.74 10.21 -2.18
CA ALA A 174 2.03 11.42 -2.57
C ALA A 174 1.00 11.85 -1.52
N LEU A 175 0.24 10.91 -0.94
CA LEU A 175 -0.66 11.21 0.18
C LEU A 175 0.10 11.62 1.45
N GLY A 176 1.23 10.97 1.75
CA GLY A 176 2.08 11.37 2.88
C GLY A 176 2.60 12.79 2.74
N ALA A 177 3.03 13.19 1.54
CA ALA A 177 3.44 14.56 1.25
C ALA A 177 2.28 15.55 1.36
N LEU A 178 1.08 15.15 0.91
CA LEU A 178 -0.13 15.96 0.96
C LEU A 178 -0.62 16.22 2.38
N LEU A 179 -0.55 15.21 3.24
CA LEU A 179 -1.03 15.25 4.63
C LEU A 179 0.05 15.70 5.63
N GLY A 180 1.27 15.99 5.17
CA GLY A 180 2.40 16.30 6.07
C GLY A 180 2.88 15.11 6.91
N GLU A 181 2.47 13.90 6.57
CA GLU A 181 2.76 12.66 7.30
C GLU A 181 4.06 12.01 6.79
N GLY A 182 5.19 12.43 7.36
CA GLY A 182 6.53 12.00 6.94
C GLY A 182 6.77 10.48 6.98
N GLY A 183 6.08 9.75 7.86
CA GLY A 183 6.21 8.30 7.90
C GLY A 183 5.50 7.58 6.76
N LEU A 184 4.29 8.03 6.40
CA LEU A 184 3.60 7.54 5.21
C LEU A 184 4.39 7.88 3.94
N MET A 185 4.97 9.09 3.90
CA MET A 185 5.81 9.53 2.79
C MET A 185 7.04 8.64 2.60
N THR A 186 7.79 8.38 3.67
CA THR A 186 9.03 7.58 3.61
C THR A 186 8.76 6.10 3.36
N ALA A 187 7.80 5.49 4.07
CA ALA A 187 7.42 4.10 3.84
C ALA A 187 6.90 3.88 2.42
N GLY A 188 6.05 4.80 1.92
CA GLY A 188 5.56 4.80 0.54
C GLY A 188 6.69 4.88 -0.48
N ALA A 189 7.64 5.79 -0.30
CA ALA A 189 8.78 5.95 -1.21
C ALA A 189 9.67 4.69 -1.25
N ILE A 190 9.90 4.05 -0.10
CA ILE A 190 10.68 2.81 0.00
C ILE A 190 9.98 1.68 -0.77
N VAL A 191 8.69 1.47 -0.50
CA VAL A 191 7.89 0.43 -1.20
C VAL A 191 7.79 0.74 -2.69
N GLY A 192 7.65 2.01 -3.05
CA GLY A 192 7.58 2.48 -4.42
C GLY A 192 8.84 2.14 -5.22
N ALA A 193 10.00 2.50 -4.70
CA ALA A 193 11.29 2.19 -5.31
C ALA A 193 11.54 0.68 -5.39
N ALA A 194 11.26 -0.07 -4.32
CA ALA A 194 11.45 -1.52 -4.28
C ALA A 194 10.55 -2.24 -5.30
N GLY A 195 9.27 -1.88 -5.38
CA GLY A 195 8.31 -2.50 -6.31
C GLY A 195 8.64 -2.21 -7.77
N LEU A 196 8.98 -0.96 -8.10
CA LEU A 196 9.34 -0.58 -9.47
C LEU A 196 10.66 -1.22 -9.92
N THR A 197 11.67 -1.28 -9.07
CA THR A 197 12.96 -1.92 -9.40
C THR A 197 12.82 -3.43 -9.58
N LEU A 198 12.09 -4.10 -8.70
CA LEU A 198 11.79 -5.53 -8.84
C LEU A 198 10.98 -5.80 -10.11
N GLY A 199 9.95 -4.99 -10.36
CA GLY A 199 9.12 -5.10 -11.56
C GLY A 199 9.92 -4.97 -12.84
N ALA A 200 10.84 -3.99 -12.89
CA ALA A 200 11.75 -3.80 -14.02
C ALA A 200 12.68 -5.01 -14.21
N ARG A 201 13.33 -5.48 -13.14
CA ARG A 201 14.25 -6.65 -13.21
C ARG A 201 13.54 -7.91 -13.72
N LEU A 202 12.34 -8.18 -13.21
CA LEU A 202 11.54 -9.33 -13.64
C LEU A 202 11.00 -9.18 -15.06
N ALA A 203 10.85 -7.96 -15.57
CA ALA A 203 10.49 -7.71 -16.95
C ALA A 203 11.68 -7.90 -17.91
N PHE A 204 12.87 -7.44 -17.52
CA PHE A 204 14.09 -7.55 -18.32
C PHE A 204 14.65 -8.97 -18.37
N ALA A 205 14.63 -9.71 -17.26
CA ALA A 205 15.10 -11.10 -17.20
C ALA A 205 14.30 -12.10 -18.08
N ARG A 206 13.33 -11.61 -18.88
CA ARG A 206 12.59 -12.42 -19.86
C ARG A 206 12.92 -12.12 -21.30
N ARG A 207 13.76 -11.10 -21.57
CA ARG A 207 14.18 -10.75 -22.92
C ARG A 207 15.44 -11.49 -23.37
N ASP A 208 16.10 -12.18 -22.44
CA ASP A 208 17.23 -13.08 -22.64
C ASP A 208 16.76 -14.54 -22.62
#